data_AF-K4K0E2-F1
#
_entry.id   AF-K4K0E2-F1
#
_cell.length_a   1.000
_cell.length_b   1.000
_cell.length_c   1.000
_cell.angle_alpha   90.00
_cell.angle_beta   90.00
_cell.angle_gamma   90.00
#
_symmetry.space_group_name_H-M   'P 1'
#
loop_
_entity.id
_entity.type
_entity.pdbx_description
1 polymer ?
#
loop_
_entity_poly.entity_id
_entity_poly.type
_entity_poly.pdbx_seq_one_letter_code
_entity_poly.pdbx_strand_id
1 'polypeptide(L)'
;AQYPNGGWPQFWPEMRDYQIHITYNDNAMVHTMRLLRDMAARQEPYYGDLTDAKQRRRMMTAFDKGVECILATQIVTDGHLTVWAQQYDE
;
A
#
# COMPACT_ATOMS: atom_id res chain seq x y z
N ALA A 1 7.33 3.97 6.43
CA ALA A 1 6.64 2.70 6.68
C ALA A 1 6.71 1.77 5.47
N GLN A 2 6.32 2.20 4.25
CA GLN A 2 6.38 1.33 3.06
C GLN A 2 7.73 0.64 2.86
N TYR A 3 7.70 -0.66 2.59
CA TYR A 3 8.86 -1.48 2.27
C TYR A 3 9.40 -1.21 0.86
N PRO A 4 10.67 -1.58 0.58
CA PRO A 4 11.25 -1.42 -0.76
C PRO A 4 10.44 -2.08 -1.88
N ASN A 5 9.79 -3.21 -1.60
CA ASN A 5 8.92 -3.96 -2.53
C ASN A 5 7.50 -3.40 -2.67
N GLY A 6 7.17 -2.32 -1.96
CA GLY A 6 5.87 -1.65 -2.04
C GLY A 6 4.83 -2.07 -1.01
N GLY A 7 5.10 -3.12 -0.21
CA GLY A 7 4.22 -3.56 0.87
C GLY A 7 4.18 -2.59 2.06
N TRP A 8 3.14 -2.69 2.88
CA TRP A 8 2.97 -1.85 4.07
C TRP A 8 2.83 -2.72 5.33
N PRO A 9 3.60 -2.45 6.40
CA PRO A 9 3.43 -3.16 7.66
C PRO A 9 2.13 -2.73 8.36
N GLN A 10 1.68 -3.53 9.33
CA GLN A 10 0.53 -3.18 10.16
C GLN A 10 0.84 -2.00 11.09
N PHE A 11 2.07 -1.94 11.62
CA PHE A 11 2.53 -0.91 12.54
C PHE A 11 3.87 -0.31 12.08
N TRP A 12 4.18 0.89 12.55
CA TRP A 12 5.48 1.55 12.34
C TRP A 12 5.67 2.65 13.39
N PRO A 13 6.89 2.91 13.92
CA PRO A 13 8.16 2.26 13.59
C PRO A 13 8.46 1.00 14.40
N GLU A 14 7.87 0.85 15.59
CA GLU A 14 8.04 -0.33 16.43
C GLU A 14 7.06 -1.43 15.98
N MET A 15 7.60 -2.59 15.66
CA MET A 15 6.86 -3.72 15.11
C MET A 15 7.32 -5.00 15.81
N ARG A 16 6.39 -5.93 16.03
CA ARG A 16 6.68 -7.25 16.59
C ARG A 16 5.76 -8.30 15.98
N ASP A 17 6.20 -9.55 16.04
CA ASP A 17 5.42 -10.69 15.56
C ASP A 17 4.92 -10.44 14.12
N TYR A 18 3.66 -10.77 13.82
CA TYR A 18 3.06 -10.62 12.50
C TYR A 18 2.88 -9.16 12.03
N GLN A 19 3.16 -8.17 12.88
CA GLN A 19 2.97 -6.75 12.54
C GLN A 19 3.97 -6.24 11.50
N ILE A 20 5.08 -6.98 11.31
CA ILE A 20 6.10 -6.70 10.29
C ILE A 20 5.60 -7.03 8.88
N HIS A 21 4.64 -7.93 8.75
CA HIS A 21 4.21 -8.44 7.46
C HIS A 21 3.45 -7.39 6.65
N ILE A 22 3.49 -7.54 5.33
CA ILE A 22 2.63 -6.81 4.39
C ILE A 22 1.19 -7.08 4.79
N THR A 23 0.45 -6.05 5.19
CA THR A 23 -0.84 -6.22 5.85
C THR A 23 -2.00 -5.74 4.98
N TYR A 24 -2.75 -6.70 4.43
CA TYR A 24 -4.05 -6.46 3.79
C TYR A 24 -5.21 -6.53 4.79
N ASN A 25 -5.01 -7.17 5.94
CA ASN A 25 -6.01 -7.29 7.00
C ASN A 25 -6.65 -5.94 7.34
N ASP A 26 -7.95 -5.95 7.63
CA ASP A 26 -8.77 -4.75 7.89
C ASP A 26 -8.69 -3.68 6.79
N ASN A 27 -8.35 -4.08 5.55
CA ASN A 27 -8.08 -3.19 4.42
C ASN A 27 -6.95 -2.17 4.68
N ALA A 28 -6.00 -2.46 5.59
CA ALA A 28 -4.97 -1.50 5.99
C ALA A 28 -4.16 -0.96 4.80
N MET A 29 -3.57 -1.85 4.00
CA MET A 29 -2.86 -1.44 2.79
C MET A 29 -3.80 -0.81 1.75
N VAL A 30 -5.00 -1.35 1.52
CA VAL A 30 -5.96 -0.82 0.53
C VAL A 30 -6.37 0.62 0.83
N HIS A 31 -6.70 0.94 2.09
CA HIS A 31 -7.07 2.29 2.49
C HIS A 31 -5.89 3.25 2.46
N THR A 32 -4.70 2.80 2.86
CA THR A 32 -3.46 3.57 2.73
C THR A 32 -3.21 3.95 1.27
N MET A 33 -3.33 2.98 0.36
CA MET A 33 -3.15 3.17 -1.08
C MET A 33 -4.17 4.14 -1.67
N ARG A 34 -5.46 4.01 -1.31
CA ARG A 34 -6.50 4.95 -1.76
C ARG A 34 -6.21 6.37 -1.29
N LEU A 35 -5.82 6.55 -0.04
CA LEU A 35 -5.46 7.87 0.49
C LEU A 35 -4.30 8.50 -0.30
N LEU A 36 -3.24 7.75 -0.56
CA LEU A 36 -2.09 8.24 -1.32
C LEU A 36 -2.49 8.66 -2.74
N ARG A 37 -3.29 7.83 -3.43
CA ARG A 37 -3.81 8.13 -4.76
C ARG A 37 -4.65 9.39 -4.77
N ASP A 38 -5.61 9.49 -3.85
CA ASP A 38 -6.59 10.58 -3.84
C ASP A 38 -5.90 11.92 -3.50
N MET A 39 -4.94 11.92 -2.56
CA MET A 39 -4.09 13.08 -2.27
C MET A 39 -3.20 13.46 -3.47
N ALA A 40 -2.59 12.47 -4.14
CA ALA A 40 -1.76 12.71 -5.31
C ALA A 40 -2.56 13.28 -6.50
N ALA A 41 -3.80 12.80 -6.67
CA ALA A 41 -4.73 13.25 -7.69
C ALA A 41 -5.45 14.57 -7.34
N ARG A 42 -5.23 15.12 -6.13
CA ARG A 42 -5.95 16.30 -5.62
C ARG A 42 -7.47 16.10 -5.66
N GLN A 43 -7.92 14.87 -5.46
CA GLN A 43 -9.34 14.54 -5.37
C GLN A 43 -9.90 15.06 -4.05
N GLU A 44 -11.16 15.51 -4.05
CA GLU A 44 -11.88 15.90 -2.83
C GLU A 44 -11.73 14.85 -1.71
N PRO A 45 -11.40 15.23 -0.46
CA PRO A 45 -11.27 16.59 0.09
C PRO A 45 -9.85 17.21 0.00
N TYR A 46 -8.95 16.65 -0.81
CA TYR A 46 -7.51 16.97 -0.83
C TYR A 46 -7.07 17.96 -1.92
N TYR A 47 -7.99 18.70 -2.51
CA TYR A 47 -7.69 19.59 -3.65
C TYR A 47 -6.94 20.88 -3.28
N GLY A 48 -6.92 21.24 -1.99
CA GLY A 48 -6.28 22.45 -1.47
C GLY A 48 -4.74 22.41 -1.46
N ASP A 49 -4.14 23.12 -0.51
CA ASP A 49 -2.69 23.29 -0.34
C ASP A 49 -2.06 22.35 0.70
N LEU A 50 -2.81 21.32 1.12
CA LEU A 50 -2.34 20.28 2.05
C LEU A 50 -1.06 19.57 1.56
N THR A 51 -0.85 19.51 0.23
CA THR A 51 0.33 18.89 -0.37
C THR A 51 0.99 19.76 -1.43
N ASP A 52 2.31 19.66 -1.54
CA ASP A 52 3.09 20.22 -2.66
C ASP A 52 3.26 19.21 -3.81
N ALA A 53 3.78 19.68 -4.95
CA ALA A 53 4.00 18.84 -6.13
C ALA A 53 5.02 17.71 -5.91
N LYS A 54 6.01 17.90 -5.03
CA LYS A 54 7.02 16.89 -4.71
C LYS A 54 6.41 15.78 -3.85
N GLN A 55 5.59 16.12 -2.87
CA GLN A 55 4.84 15.18 -2.05
C GLN A 55 3.88 14.35 -2.90
N ARG A 56 3.11 14.97 -3.80
CA ARG A 56 2.21 14.25 -4.71
C ARG A 56 2.94 13.26 -5.62
N ARG A 57 4.10 13.63 -6.16
CA ARG A 57 4.95 12.69 -6.92
C ARG A 57 5.40 11.51 -6.08
N ARG A 58 5.84 11.75 -4.84
CA ARG A 58 6.23 10.66 -3.91
C ARG A 58 5.07 9.74 -3.57
N MET A 59 3.87 10.30 -3.36
CA MET A 59 2.65 9.53 -3.11
C MET A 59 2.30 8.65 -4.31
N MET A 60 2.39 9.17 -5.54
CA MET A 60 2.14 8.37 -6.74
C MET A 60 3.18 7.26 -6.91
N THR A 61 4.48 7.55 -6.70
CA THR A 61 5.52 6.50 -6.73
C THR A 61 5.27 5.42 -5.68
N ALA A 62 4.83 5.78 -4.47
CA ALA A 62 4.46 4.83 -3.44
C ALA A 62 3.23 4.00 -3.83
N PHE A 63 2.24 4.63 -4.47
CA PHE A 63 1.06 3.96 -5.02
C PHE A 63 1.44 2.95 -6.10
N ASP A 64 2.27 3.33 -7.07
CA ASP A 64 2.68 2.43 -8.17
C ASP A 64 3.39 1.18 -7.61
N LYS A 65 4.33 1.36 -6.67
CA LYS A 65 4.99 0.25 -5.98
C LYS A 65 4.01 -0.64 -5.20
N GLY A 66 3.01 -0.04 -4.56
CA GLY A 66 2.01 -0.84 -3.84
C GLY A 66 1.14 -1.66 -4.79
N VAL A 67 0.87 -1.18 -6.01
CA VAL A 67 0.19 -1.97 -7.06
C VAL A 67 1.08 -3.13 -7.50
N GLU A 68 2.38 -2.89 -7.72
CA GLU A 68 3.35 -3.96 -8.02
C GLU A 68 3.37 -5.03 -6.92
N CYS A 69 3.39 -4.62 -5.65
CA CYS A 69 3.30 -5.51 -4.49
C CYS A 69 2.01 -6.36 -4.48
N ILE A 70 0.85 -5.73 -4.73
CA ILE A 70 -0.44 -6.43 -4.81
C ILE A 70 -0.40 -7.49 -5.90
N LEU A 71 0.07 -7.16 -7.10
CA LEU A 71 0.15 -8.12 -8.20
C LEU A 71 1.14 -9.26 -7.89
N ALA A 72 2.29 -8.95 -7.29
CA ALA A 72 3.32 -9.92 -6.94
C ALA A 72 2.90 -10.89 -5.83
N THR A 73 1.98 -10.47 -4.95
CA THR A 73 1.50 -11.28 -3.81
C THR A 73 0.20 -12.05 -4.11
N GLN A 74 -0.37 -11.91 -5.31
CA GLN A 74 -1.60 -12.64 -5.66
C GLN A 74 -1.36 -14.15 -5.67
N ILE A 75 -2.22 -14.90 -4.97
CA ILE A 75 -2.07 -16.35 -4.86
C ILE A 75 -2.39 -17.01 -6.20
N VAL A 76 -1.45 -17.83 -6.67
CA VAL A 76 -1.64 -18.70 -7.83
C VAL A 76 -1.90 -20.12 -7.35
N THR A 77 -3.02 -20.70 -7.75
CA THR A 77 -3.38 -22.10 -7.46
C THR A 77 -3.67 -22.80 -8.78
N ASP A 78 -2.99 -23.92 -9.04
CA ASP A 78 -3.11 -24.68 -10.29
C ASP A 78 -2.98 -23.81 -11.55
N GLY A 79 -2.05 -22.84 -11.54
CA GLY A 79 -1.82 -21.92 -12.64
C GLY A 79 -2.84 -20.78 -12.79
N HIS A 80 -3.82 -20.69 -11.90
CA HIS A 80 -4.86 -19.66 -11.93
C HIS A 80 -4.66 -18.62 -10.83
N LEU A 81 -4.76 -17.34 -11.17
CA LEU A 81 -4.77 -16.25 -10.21
C LEU A 81 -6.06 -16.29 -9.38
N THR A 82 -5.92 -16.13 -8.06
CA THR A 82 -7.04 -16.21 -7.12
C THR A 82 -7.17 -14.91 -6.33
N VAL A 83 -6.91 -14.96 -5.02
CA VAL A 83 -7.14 -13.88 -4.05
C VAL A 83 -5.84 -13.55 -3.31
N TRP A 84 -5.98 -12.80 -2.22
CA TRP A 84 -4.90 -12.48 -1.28
C TRP A 84 -5.18 -13.04 0.10
N ALA A 85 -4.13 -13.47 0.80
CA ALA A 85 -4.17 -13.71 2.24
C ALA A 85 -4.28 -12.38 3.01
N GLN A 86 -4.56 -12.45 4.31
CA GLN A 86 -4.63 -11.27 5.17
C GLN A 86 -3.27 -10.59 5.36
N GLN A 87 -2.18 -11.37 5.35
CA GLN A 87 -0.81 -10.89 5.49
C GLN A 87 0.16 -11.72 4.64
N TYR A 88 1.30 -11.13 4.28
CA TYR A 88 2.42 -11.78 3.58
C TYR A 88 3.75 -11.36 4.18
N ASP A 89 4.76 -12.24 4.12
CA ASP A 89 6.14 -11.85 4.41
C ASP A 89 6.58 -10.66 3.55
N GLU A 90 7.41 -9.78 4.13
CA GLU A 90 7.84 -8.52 3.52
C GLU A 90 8.90 -8.60 2.43
#